data_AF-A0A8C6EMM0-F1
#
_entry.id   AF-A0A8C6EMM0-F1
#
_cell.length_a   1.000
_cell.length_b   1.000
_cell.length_c   1.000
_cell.angle_alpha   90.00
_cell.angle_beta   90.00
_cell.angle_gamma   90.00
#
_symmetry.space_group_name_H-M   'P 1'
#
loop_
_entity.id
_entity.type
_entity.pdbx_description
1 polymer ?
#
loop_
_entity_poly.entity_id
_entity_poly.type
_entity_poly.pdbx_seq_one_letter_code
_entity_poly.pdbx_strand_id
1 'polypeptide(L)'
;MAESGGSGGAGPGPERPNSMADKNGALKCTFSAPGHSTSLLQGLATLRAQGQLLDVVLTINREVFHAHKVVLAACSDYFRCCRWWSCARSSS
;
A
#
# COMPACT_ATOMS: atom_id res chain seq x y z
N MET A 1 -55.30 -50.19 26.03
CA MET A 1 -54.00 -50.91 26.11
C MET A 1 -53.14 -50.30 25.01
N ALA A 2 -52.02 -49.61 25.21
CA ALA A 2 -51.18 -49.30 26.36
C ALA A 2 -50.58 -47.89 26.14
N GLU A 3 -50.13 -47.28 27.22
CA GLU A 3 -49.54 -45.93 27.25
C GLU A 3 -48.03 -45.93 26.94
N SER A 4 -47.55 -44.70 26.67
CA SER A 4 -46.28 -44.14 27.17
C SER A 4 -45.14 -43.96 26.16
N GLY A 5 -44.57 -42.75 26.19
CA GLY A 5 -43.30 -42.41 25.57
C GLY A 5 -43.13 -40.92 25.29
N GLY A 6 -43.06 -40.09 26.33
CA GLY A 6 -42.75 -38.67 26.20
C GLY A 6 -41.25 -38.40 25.91
N SER A 7 -40.99 -37.35 25.14
CA SER A 7 -39.68 -36.69 25.08
C SER A 7 -39.88 -35.18 24.99
N GLY A 8 -39.60 -34.48 26.09
CA GLY A 8 -39.44 -33.04 26.13
C GLY A 8 -38.07 -32.66 25.59
N GLY A 9 -38.03 -31.72 24.65
CA GLY A 9 -36.79 -31.21 24.05
C GLY A 9 -36.91 -29.73 23.73
N ALA A 10 -36.26 -28.93 24.58
CA ALA A 10 -35.75 -27.57 24.40
C ALA A 10 -36.36 -26.69 23.28
N GLY A 11 -37.07 -25.63 23.69
CA GLY A 11 -37.42 -24.53 22.80
C GLY A 11 -36.17 -23.78 22.30
N PRO A 12 -36.14 -23.32 21.05
CA PRO A 12 -35.09 -22.43 20.58
C PRO A 12 -35.34 -21.01 21.10
N GLY A 13 -34.31 -20.45 21.74
CA GLY A 13 -34.22 -19.05 22.14
C GLY A 13 -34.08 -18.09 20.95
N PRO A 14 -33.87 -16.79 21.23
CA PRO A 14 -34.38 -15.69 20.42
C PRO A 14 -33.70 -15.56 19.07
N GLU A 15 -34.53 -15.33 18.06
CA GLU A 15 -34.15 -15.02 16.69
C GLU A 15 -33.30 -13.74 16.67
N ARG A 16 -32.01 -13.90 16.42
CA ARG A 16 -31.13 -12.80 16.02
C ARG A 16 -31.35 -12.56 14.53
N PRO A 17 -31.90 -11.42 14.08
CA PRO A 17 -31.90 -11.11 12.67
C PRO A 17 -30.45 -10.95 12.22
N ASN A 18 -30.04 -11.87 11.36
CA ASN A 18 -28.73 -11.89 10.74
C ASN A 18 -28.57 -10.60 9.92
N SER A 19 -27.68 -9.72 10.38
CA SER A 19 -27.35 -8.47 9.72
C SER A 19 -26.81 -8.76 8.32
N MET A 20 -27.63 -8.59 7.29
CA MET A 20 -27.21 -8.67 5.89
C MET A 20 -26.45 -7.40 5.50
N ALA A 21 -25.20 -7.28 5.93
CA ALA A 21 -24.33 -6.17 5.57
C ALA A 21 -22.91 -6.64 5.26
N ASP A 22 -22.75 -7.54 4.29
CA ASP A 22 -21.45 -7.80 3.65
C ASP A 22 -21.64 -8.09 2.17
N LYS A 23 -22.00 -7.04 1.41
CA LYS A 23 -21.97 -7.10 -0.06
C LYS A 23 -21.22 -5.91 -0.66
N ASN A 24 -20.14 -5.52 -0.01
CA ASN A 24 -19.05 -4.80 -0.66
C ASN A 24 -17.78 -5.63 -0.46
N GLY A 25 -17.77 -6.82 -1.06
CA GLY A 25 -16.54 -7.52 -1.37
C GLY A 25 -15.77 -6.64 -2.35
N ALA A 26 -14.97 -5.71 -1.81
CA ALA A 26 -13.99 -4.98 -2.57
C ALA A 26 -13.21 -6.03 -3.35
N LEU A 27 -13.44 -6.06 -4.66
CA LEU A 27 -12.78 -6.97 -5.57
C LEU A 27 -11.29 -6.69 -5.42
N LYS A 28 -10.61 -7.48 -4.59
CA LYS A 28 -9.17 -7.36 -4.35
C LYS A 28 -8.50 -7.93 -5.58
N CYS A 29 -8.53 -7.18 -6.67
CA CYS A 29 -7.85 -7.47 -7.91
C CYS A 29 -6.34 -7.40 -7.61
N THR A 30 -5.80 -8.53 -7.17
CA THR A 30 -4.36 -8.65 -6.92
C THR A 30 -3.71 -8.87 -8.27
N PHE A 31 -3.35 -7.78 -8.95
CA PHE A 31 -2.57 -7.84 -10.17
C PHE A 31 -1.12 -8.14 -9.78
N SER A 32 -0.70 -9.39 -10.00
CA SER A 32 0.68 -9.82 -9.79
C SER A 32 1.24 -10.34 -11.10
N ALA A 33 2.00 -9.49 -11.80
CA ALA A 33 2.79 -9.89 -12.96
C ALA A 33 4.24 -10.15 -12.50
N PRO A 34 4.74 -11.39 -12.62
CA PRO A 34 6.13 -11.68 -12.27
C PRO A 34 7.07 -10.84 -13.15
N GLY A 35 7.98 -10.08 -12.53
CA GLY A 35 8.93 -9.21 -13.22
C GLY A 35 8.48 -7.78 -13.48
N HIS A 36 7.22 -7.42 -13.17
CA HIS A 36 6.74 -6.04 -13.33
C HIS A 36 7.60 -5.02 -12.57
N SER A 37 8.01 -5.34 -11.35
CA SER A 37 8.92 -4.50 -10.55
C SER A 37 10.29 -4.30 -11.23
N THR A 38 10.83 -5.33 -11.86
CA THR A 38 12.13 -5.26 -12.56
C THR A 38 12.04 -4.37 -13.79
N SER A 39 10.98 -4.52 -14.60
CA SER A 39 10.74 -3.66 -15.75
C SER A 39 10.54 -2.20 -15.34
N LEU A 40 9.85 -1.95 -14.21
CA LEU A 40 9.66 -0.61 -13.66
C LEU A 40 10.99 0.00 -13.21
N LEU A 41 11.82 -0.75 -12.48
CA LEU A 41 13.15 -0.31 -12.05
C LEU A 41 14.08 -0.06 -13.23
N GLN A 42 14.04 -0.88 -14.28
CA GLN A 42 14.78 -0.65 -15.52
C GLN A 42 14.33 0.65 -16.20
N GLY A 43 13.02 0.89 -16.31
CA GLY A 43 12.51 2.15 -16.86
C GLY A 43 12.98 3.37 -16.08
N LEU A 44 12.96 3.32 -14.75
CA LEU A 44 13.47 4.38 -13.87
C LEU A 44 14.99 4.60 -14.04
N ALA A 45 15.76 3.53 -14.21
CA ALA A 45 17.20 3.63 -14.47
C ALA A 45 17.47 4.29 -15.84
N THR A 46 16.71 3.95 -16.88
CA THR A 46 16.80 4.61 -18.18
C THR A 46 16.46 6.10 -18.09
N LEU A 47 15.38 6.45 -17.38
CA LEU A 47 15.00 7.86 -17.15
C LEU A 47 16.10 8.63 -16.41
N ARG A 48 16.78 7.97 -15.45
CA ARG A 48 17.93 8.56 -14.76
C ARG A 48 19.08 8.84 -15.71
N ALA A 49 19.42 7.88 -16.58
CA ALA A 49 20.48 8.04 -17.57
C ALA A 49 20.16 9.14 -18.61
N GLN A 50 18.87 9.32 -18.93
CA GLN A 50 18.41 10.36 -19.86
C GLN A 50 18.25 11.74 -19.22
N GLY A 51 18.40 11.88 -17.90
CA GLY A 51 18.21 13.17 -17.24
C GLY A 51 16.74 13.55 -17.01
N GLN A 52 15.79 12.60 -17.14
CA GLN A 52 14.36 12.90 -17.13
C GLN A 52 13.68 12.59 -15.80
N LEU A 53 12.72 13.44 -15.42
CA LEU A 53 11.94 13.35 -14.17
C LEU A 53 12.81 13.37 -12.90
N LEU A 54 13.97 14.02 -12.97
CA LEU A 54 14.90 14.12 -11.85
C LEU A 54 14.51 15.30 -10.94
N ASP A 55 13.67 15.02 -9.96
CA ASP A 55 13.10 16.01 -9.04
C ASP A 55 13.99 16.33 -7.82
N VAL A 56 15.15 15.68 -7.71
CA VAL A 56 16.12 15.88 -6.62
C VAL A 56 17.56 15.83 -7.09
N VAL A 57 18.37 16.68 -6.45
CA VAL A 57 19.81 16.75 -6.61
C VAL A 57 20.45 16.57 -5.23
N LEU A 58 21.20 15.49 -5.05
CA LEU A 58 21.92 15.18 -3.82
C LEU A 58 23.37 15.62 -3.98
N THR A 59 23.85 16.47 -3.08
CA THR A 59 25.27 16.86 -3.06
C THR A 59 25.96 16.14 -1.90
N ILE A 60 26.91 15.26 -2.20
CA ILE A 60 27.66 14.47 -1.21
C ILE A 60 29.14 14.69 -1.47
N ASN A 61 29.88 15.15 -0.46
CA ASN A 61 31.34 15.37 -0.57
C ASN A 61 31.76 16.21 -1.79
N ARG A 62 30.97 17.24 -2.15
CA ARG A 62 31.15 18.13 -3.33
C ARG A 62 30.80 17.51 -4.70
N GLU A 63 30.34 16.26 -4.74
CA GLU A 63 29.82 15.62 -5.94
C GLU A 63 28.30 15.71 -5.99
N VAL A 64 27.75 15.86 -7.20
CA VAL A 64 26.33 16.14 -7.45
C VAL A 64 25.68 14.93 -8.12
N PHE A 65 24.63 14.40 -7.49
CA PHE A 65 23.89 13.23 -7.95
C PHE A 65 22.42 13.58 -8.23
N HIS A 66 22.01 13.43 -9.48
CA HIS A 66 20.61 13.57 -9.86
C HIS A 66 19.87 12.23 -9.68
N ALA A 67 18.71 12.28 -9.04
CA ALA A 67 17.91 11.10 -8.73
C ALA A 67 16.41 11.41 -8.70
N HIS A 68 15.60 10.36 -8.53
CA HIS A 68 14.15 10.44 -8.37
C HIS A 68 13.79 10.43 -6.89
N LYS A 69 13.06 11.45 -6.41
CA LYS A 69 12.61 11.53 -4.99
C LYS A 69 11.79 10.31 -4.59
N VAL A 70 10.91 9.87 -5.49
CA VAL A 70 10.01 8.74 -5.26
C VAL A 70 10.77 7.43 -5.03
N VAL A 71 11.87 7.21 -5.74
CA VAL A 71 12.70 6.00 -5.58
C VAL A 71 13.45 6.04 -4.26
N LEU A 72 14.05 7.18 -3.91
CA LEU A 72 14.73 7.35 -2.63
C LEU A 72 13.78 7.18 -1.44
N ALA A 73 12.58 7.75 -1.55
CA ALA A 73 11.54 7.62 -0.55
C ALA A 73 11.01 6.17 -0.45
N ALA A 74 10.86 5.46 -1.57
CA ALA A 74 10.42 4.06 -1.55
C ALA A 74 11.46 3.13 -0.91
N CYS A 75 12.76 3.40 -1.09
CA CYS A 75 13.84 2.56 -0.60
C CYS A 75 14.38 2.97 0.78
N SER A 76 14.04 4.14 1.32
CA SER A 76 14.58 4.62 2.58
C SER A 76 13.67 5.62 3.30
N ASP A 77 13.38 5.35 4.57
CA ASP A 77 12.54 6.21 5.41
C ASP A 77 13.21 7.55 5.75
N TYR A 78 14.55 7.63 5.68
CA TYR A 78 15.30 8.88 5.85
C TYR A 78 14.85 9.95 4.84
N PHE A 79 14.70 9.55 3.57
CA PHE A 79 14.24 10.46 2.51
C PHE A 79 12.73 10.68 2.52
N ARG A 80 11.94 9.76 3.12
CA ARG A 80 10.49 9.94 3.29
C ARG A 80 10.16 11.00 4.33
N CYS A 81 10.85 10.97 5.47
CA CYS A 81 10.62 11.91 6.57
C CYS A 81 11.18 13.30 6.26
N CYS A 82 12.19 13.38 5.38
CA CYS A 82 12.72 14.63 4.86
C CYS A 82 11.75 15.34 3.88
N ARG A 83 10.59 15.77 4.38
CA ARG A 83 9.70 16.78 3.76
C ARG A 83 10.35 18.17 3.69
N TRP A 84 11.49 18.34 4.36
CA TRP A 84 12.20 19.60 4.59
C TRP A 84 12.69 20.35 3.33
N TRP A 85 12.67 19.76 2.14
CA TRP A 85 13.12 20.48 0.94
C TRP A 85 12.21 21.64 0.54
N SER A 86 10.93 21.63 0.91
CA SER A 86 10.07 22.81 0.67
C SER A 86 10.41 24.01 1.57
N CYS A 87 11.18 23.84 2.66
CA CYS A 87 11.47 24.93 3.58
C CYS A 87 12.84 25.60 3.35
N ALA A 88 13.70 25.08 2.47
CA ALA A 88 15.03 25.64 2.22
C ALA A 88 15.04 26.82 1.22
N ARG A 89 13.89 27.48 1.00
CA ARG A 89 13.80 28.73 0.23
C ARG A 89 13.12 29.82 1.06
N SER A 90 13.80 30.26 2.10
CA SER A 90 13.73 31.63 2.60
C SER A 90 15.20 32.07 2.71
N SER A 91 15.73 32.65 1.63
CA SER A 91 15.67 34.09 1.32
C SER A 91 16.56 34.90 2.26
N SER A 92 17.62 35.44 1.64
CA SER A 92 18.31 36.71 1.88
C SER A 92 18.95 37.01 3.23
#